data_AF-A0A943GL38-F1
#
_entry.id   AF-A0A943GL38-F1
#
_cell.length_a   1.000
_cell.length_b   1.000
_cell.length_c   1.000
_cell.angle_alpha   90.00
_cell.angle_beta   90.00
_cell.angle_gamma   90.00
#
_symmetry.space_group_name_H-M   'P 1'
#
loop_
_entity.id
_entity.type
_entity.pdbx_description
1 polymer ?
#
loop_
_entity_poly.entity_id
_entity_poly.type
_entity_poly.pdbx_seq_one_letter_code
_entity_poly.pdbx_strand_id
1 'polypeptide(L)' 'MNFQFAHYNYNVKNLETSIQFYEKALGLKKVRRKEAKDGSFILVYLGDGKTGFQLELTWLRD' A
#
# COMPACT_ATOMS: atom_id res chain seq x y z
N MET A 1 -18.48 11.56 17.12
CA MET A 1 -17.96 10.77 15.97
C MET A 1 -16.48 11.06 15.86
N ASN A 2 -15.62 10.05 16.03
CA ASN A 2 -14.16 10.25 15.98
C ASN A 2 -13.66 9.82 14.59
N PHE A 3 -13.17 10.78 13.80
CA PHE A 3 -12.70 10.55 12.44
C PHE A 3 -11.19 10.71 12.38
N GLN A 4 -10.53 9.87 11.58
CA GLN A 4 -9.10 9.98 11.31
C GLN A 4 -8.81 9.64 9.86
N PHE A 5 -7.76 10.23 9.31
CA PHE A 5 -7.22 9.81 8.03
C PHE A 5 -6.69 8.37 8.16
N ALA A 6 -7.05 7.51 7.22
CA ALA A 6 -6.71 6.09 7.27
C ALA A 6 -5.49 5.76 6.40
N HIS A 7 -5.44 6.29 5.19
CA HIS A 7 -4.35 6.04 4.25
C HIS A 7 -4.29 7.09 3.14
N TYR A 8 -3.17 7.09 2.42
CA TYR A 8 -2.98 7.78 1.15
C TYR A 8 -2.64 6.76 0.06
N ASN A 9 -3.02 7.00 -1.20
CA ASN A 9 -2.85 6.06 -2.30
C ASN A 9 -1.92 6.56 -3.43
N TYR A 10 -1.12 5.65 -3.99
CA TYR A 10 -0.52 5.80 -5.32
C TYR A 10 -0.83 4.59 -6.21
N ASN A 11 -1.13 4.85 -7.49
CA ASN A 11 -1.11 3.81 -8.52
C ASN A 11 0.32 3.58 -9.00
N VAL A 12 0.74 2.31 -9.05
CA VAL A 12 2.10 1.90 -9.42
C VAL A 12 2.09 0.83 -10.49
N LYS A 13 3.07 0.88 -11.40
CA LYS A 13 3.22 -0.11 -12.48
C LYS A 13 3.79 -1.45 -12.00
N ASN A 14 4.68 -1.43 -11.00
CA ASN A 14 5.30 -2.63 -10.46
C ASN A 14 5.27 -2.59 -8.92
N LEU A 15 4.44 -3.45 -8.32
CA LEU A 15 4.28 -3.51 -6.87
C LEU A 15 5.58 -3.89 -6.16
N GLU A 16 6.30 -4.89 -6.65
CA GLU A 16 7.48 -5.41 -5.97
C GLU A 16 8.57 -4.34 -5.89
N THR A 17 8.85 -3.67 -7.01
CA THR A 17 9.81 -2.56 -7.05
C THR A 17 9.39 -1.43 -6.10
N SER A 18 8.11 -1.04 -6.09
CA SER A 18 7.63 0.03 -5.20
C SER A 18 7.70 -0.35 -3.73
N ILE A 19 7.33 -1.58 -3.36
CA ILE A 19 7.41 -2.08 -1.97
C ILE A 19 8.88 -2.05 -1.50
N GLN A 20 9.80 -2.62 -2.29
CA GLN A 20 11.22 -2.62 -1.94
C GLN A 20 11.80 -1.22 -1.83
N PHE A 21 11.37 -0.29 -2.67
CA PHE A 21 11.78 1.11 -2.58
C PHE A 21 11.37 1.72 -1.25
N TYR A 22 10.09 1.66 -0.88
CA TYR A 22 9.59 2.25 0.36
C TYR A 22 10.14 1.56 1.61
N GLU A 23 10.38 0.25 1.55
CA GLU A 23 11.03 -0.48 2.63
C GLU A 23 12.48 -0.05 2.83
N LYS A 24 13.26 0.12 1.75
CA LYS A 24 14.67 0.54 1.84
C LYS A 24 14.83 2.01 2.19
N ALA A 25 14.02 2.88 1.59
CA ALA A 25 14.16 4.33 1.73
C ALA A 25 13.58 4.84 3.05
N LEU A 26 12.43 4.30 3.48
CA LEU A 26 11.67 4.83 4.61
C LEU A 26 11.43 3.80 5.72
N GLY A 27 11.86 2.54 5.53
CA GLY A 27 11.63 1.48 6.52
C GLY A 27 10.18 0.98 6.58
N LEU A 28 9.30 1.39 5.65
CA LEU A 28 7.90 0.99 5.69
C LEU A 28 7.76 -0.51 5.45
N LYS A 29 6.85 -1.15 6.18
CA LYS A 29 6.61 -2.60 6.08
C LYS A 29 5.21 -2.89 5.59
N LYS A 30 5.06 -3.98 4.83
CA LYS A 30 3.75 -4.46 4.38
C LYS A 30 2.90 -4.85 5.58
N VAL A 31 1.72 -4.23 5.71
CA VAL A 31 0.75 -4.51 6.79
C VAL A 31 -0.49 -5.24 6.28
N ARG A 32 -0.87 -5.05 5.01
CA ARG A 32 -2.05 -5.68 4.43
C ARG A 32 -1.92 -5.83 2.93
N ARG A 33 -2.57 -6.85 2.38
CA ARG A 33 -2.74 -7.04 0.93
C ARG A 33 -4.16 -7.43 0.62
N LYS A 34 -4.70 -6.91 -0.48
CA LYS A 34 -6.01 -7.27 -1.00
C LYS A 34 -5.92 -7.44 -2.50
N GLU A 35 -6.46 -8.54 -2.98
CA GLU A 35 -6.51 -8.86 -4.41
C GLU A 35 -7.97 -8.90 -4.85
N ALA A 36 -8.26 -8.33 -6.01
CA ALA A 36 -9.57 -8.43 -6.62
C ALA A 36 -9.82 -9.88 -7.07
N LYS A 37 -11.04 -10.39 -6.89
CA LYS A 37 -11.38 -11.79 -7.26
C LYS A 37 -11.22 -12.07 -8.76
N ASP A 38 -11.44 -11.05 -9.58
CA ASP A 38 -11.27 -11.07 -11.04
C ASP A 38 -9.83 -10.74 -11.49
N GLY A 39 -8.95 -10.41 -10.53
CA GLY A 39 -7.58 -10.00 -10.77
C GLY A 39 -7.44 -8.63 -11.43
N SER A 40 -8.49 -7.79 -11.41
CA SER A 40 -8.46 -6.43 -11.97
C SER A 40 -7.51 -5.48 -11.22
N PHE A 41 -7.27 -5.72 -9.93
CA PHE A 41 -6.33 -4.94 -9.14
C PHE A 41 -5.71 -5.73 -7.99
N ILE A 42 -4.59 -5.19 -7.50
CA ILE A 42 -3.92 -5.60 -6.28
C ILE A 42 -3.61 -4.34 -5.46
N LEU A 43 -4.03 -4.35 -4.18
CA LEU A 43 -3.70 -3.31 -3.21
C LEU A 43 -2.69 -3.86 -2.20
N VAL A 44 -1.65 -3.08 -1.91
CA VAL A 44 -0.70 -3.35 -0.82
C VAL A 44 -0.61 -2.13 0.08
N TYR A 45 -0.82 -2.33 1.38
CA TYR A 45 -0.70 -1.28 2.38
C TYR A 45 0.64 -1.42 3.10
N LEU A 46 1.36 -0.30 3.21
CA LEU A 46 2.60 -0.16 3.94
C LEU A 46 2.38 0.73 5.16
N GLY A 47 2.97 0.35 6.30
CA GLY A 47 2.90 1.11 7.55
C GLY A 47 4.30 1.43 8.09
N ASP A 48 4.38 2.47 8.90
CA ASP A 48 5.60 2.90 9.60
C ASP A 48 5.83 2.18 10.94
N GLY A 49 4.86 1.36 11.37
CA GLY A 49 4.88 0.66 12.66
C GLY A 49 4.68 1.55 13.88
N LYS A 50 4.37 2.84 13.69
CA LYS A 50 4.21 3.85 14.75
C LYS A 50 2.80 4.41 14.80
N THR A 51 2.19 4.61 13.63
CA THR A 51 0.85 5.17 13.50
C THR A 51 -0.09 4.21 12.79
N GLY A 52 -1.40 4.49 12.86
CA GLY A 52 -2.40 3.75 12.09
C GLY A 52 -2.49 4.18 10.62
N PHE A 53 -1.76 5.22 10.21
CA PHE A 53 -1.83 5.76 8.85
C PHE A 53 -0.99 4.90 7.90
N GLN A 54 -1.55 4.60 6.73
CA GLN A 54 -0.95 3.66 5.78
C GLN A 54 -0.70 4.31 4.41
N LEU A 55 0.35 3.86 3.72
CA LEU A 55 0.53 4.10 2.31
C LEU A 55 -0.05 2.92 1.52
N GLU A 56 -1.08 3.17 0.72
CA GLU A 56 -1.64 2.20 -0.22
C GLU A 56 -0.93 2.30 -1.58
N LEU A 57 -0.44 1.17 -2.07
CA LEU A 57 0.06 0.99 -3.42
C LEU A 57 -0.95 0.15 -4.19
N THR A 58 -1.47 0.71 -5.28
CA THR A 58 -2.43 0.05 -6.15
C THR A 58 -1.79 -0.30 -7.47
N TRP A 59 -1.80 -1.58 -7.80
CA TRP A 59 -1.56 -2.04 -9.16
C TRP A 59 -2.90 -2.36 -9.80
N LEU A 60 -3.12 -1.82 -10.99
CA LEU A 60 -4.25 -2.12 -11.84
C LEU A 60 -3.75 -3.04 -12.94
N ARG A 61 -4.54 -4.06 -13.28
CA ARG A 61 -4.29 -4.86 -14.48
C ARG A 61 -4.50 -3.96 -15.71
N ASP A 62 -3.57 -4.06 -16.65
CA ASP A 62 -3.66 -3.39 -17.96
C ASP A 62 -4.93 -3.80 -18.73
#